data_AF-A0A2T0S136-F1
#
_entry.id   AF-A0A2T0S136-F1
#
_cell.length_a   1.000
_cell.length_b   1.000
_cell.length_c   1.000
_cell.angle_alpha   90.00
_cell.angle_beta   90.00
_cell.angle_gamma   90.00
#
_symmetry.space_group_name_H-M   'P 1'
#
loop_
_entity.id
_entity.type
_entity.pdbx_description
1 polymer ?
#
loop_
_entity_poly.entity_id
_entity_poly.type
_entity_poly.pdbx_seq_one_letter_code
_entity_poly.pdbx_strand_id
1 'polypeptide(L)'
;MTSTNEQAVYTFGWDTAFGIPVPDANKAIVDKKSSPPSFAYAESSFTLASDFGDWQICQGGSGKNVRFAIPLKNIVLTYTASGTSVSCEAGTAVMEVNMHYVPHTTAAVKDVDSDPHALIVQATSSSPSQPAAVVVSLTLSRDVGTVSQAVMQEGLKTWLNGHLDTFNHIFSVVDLNRKIDQGQWGFVTPNYTSYAYLDGTDLAGSLLGVLTMTGDRTGDQLANQLSNDIIPAQSRAGFLVSQQRTLADLVRPAIELAYPGLTAQNFLLNDAGTELYLKDGVTVNLKPVDHDGSTYYPVLKQLSVESTGSILTLQSYTETEIVAGITAQCTTTNWYKVQLGTSSKGQTLQFVEAQPADVQHVIHQSEGSIITQLVIAIVAAIALIILTVVTAGAALVVGGLIIGLILGADMIVPDVIQDVNTDTSPSIDLLLINAVAPIKWTASSDFSLTYASLNVSLQLGGNPGFS
;
A
#
# COMPACT_ATOMS: atom_id res chain seq x y z
N MET A 1 1.21 30.40 4.26
CA MET A 1 0.91 29.01 3.88
C MET A 1 1.97 28.13 4.51
N THR A 2 1.66 27.56 5.67
CA THR A 2 2.51 26.53 6.29
C THR A 2 2.28 25.24 5.51
N SER A 3 3.15 24.96 4.54
CA SER A 3 3.27 23.63 3.97
C SER A 3 3.79 22.72 5.07
N THR A 4 2.91 22.01 5.77
CA THR A 4 3.28 20.70 6.30
C THR A 4 3.60 19.87 5.06
N ASN A 5 4.89 19.71 4.76
CA ASN A 5 5.33 18.70 3.82
C ASN A 5 4.87 17.36 4.40
N GLU A 6 3.70 16.89 3.97
CA GLU A 6 3.34 15.48 4.17
C GLU A 6 4.45 14.66 3.52
N GLN A 7 5.07 13.80 4.32
CA GLN A 7 6.15 12.96 3.87
C GLN A 7 5.56 11.95 2.88
N ALA A 8 6.21 11.79 1.72
CA ALA A 8 5.72 10.92 0.65
C ALA A 8 5.65 9.46 1.10
N VAL A 9 4.53 8.78 0.77
CA VAL A 9 4.26 7.40 1.21
C VAL A 9 4.41 6.44 0.04
N TYR A 10 5.39 5.56 0.12
CA TYR A 10 5.74 4.61 -0.92
C TYR A 10 5.46 3.17 -0.50
N THR A 11 5.12 2.33 -1.48
CA THR A 11 5.09 0.86 -1.33
C THR A 11 6.45 0.21 -1.56
N PHE A 12 7.49 0.98 -1.89
CA PHE A 12 8.86 0.49 -2.15
C PHE A 12 8.93 -0.64 -3.18
N GLY A 13 8.16 -0.51 -4.26
CA GLY A 13 8.12 -1.48 -5.38
C GLY A 13 7.05 -2.57 -5.23
N TRP A 14 6.45 -2.74 -4.05
CA TRP A 14 5.30 -3.61 -3.86
C TRP A 14 4.04 -3.00 -4.46
N ASP A 15 3.06 -3.81 -4.83
CA ASP A 15 1.79 -3.30 -5.38
C ASP A 15 0.86 -2.79 -4.28
N THR A 16 0.78 -3.54 -3.19
CA THR A 16 0.07 -3.11 -2.00
C THR A 16 0.87 -3.40 -0.74
N ALA A 17 0.60 -2.60 0.30
CA ALA A 17 1.15 -2.82 1.63
C ALA A 17 0.08 -2.53 2.68
N PHE A 18 -0.07 -3.39 3.68
CA PHE A 18 -0.98 -3.21 4.80
C PHE A 18 -0.17 -3.23 6.10
N GLY A 19 -0.08 -2.10 6.80
CA GLY A 19 0.64 -1.97 8.07
C GLY A 19 -0.28 -1.83 9.28
N ILE A 20 0.11 -2.47 10.40
CA ILE A 20 -0.47 -2.31 11.73
C ILE A 20 0.61 -1.97 12.77
N PRO A 21 0.26 -1.32 13.89
CA PRO A 21 1.15 -1.15 15.02
C PRO A 21 1.51 -2.48 15.66
N VAL A 22 2.77 -2.65 16.04
CA VAL A 22 3.25 -3.84 16.76
C VAL A 22 2.49 -4.11 18.08
N PRO A 23 2.04 -3.12 18.86
CA PRO A 23 1.23 -3.38 20.05
C PRO A 23 -0.04 -4.18 19.77
N ASP A 24 -0.65 -4.01 18.60
CA ASP A 24 -1.85 -4.75 18.21
C ASP A 24 -1.52 -6.22 17.90
N ALA A 25 -0.40 -6.48 17.22
CA ALA A 25 0.12 -7.84 17.02
C ALA A 25 0.47 -8.51 18.35
N ASN A 26 1.11 -7.79 19.28
CA ASN A 26 1.46 -8.30 20.60
C ASN A 26 0.24 -8.64 21.45
N LYS A 27 -0.79 -7.79 21.40
CA LYS A 27 -2.06 -8.07 22.06
C LYS A 27 -2.68 -9.37 21.52
N ALA A 28 -2.65 -9.58 20.21
CA ALA A 28 -3.13 -10.83 19.61
C ALA A 28 -2.35 -12.06 20.09
N ILE A 29 -1.01 -11.97 20.27
CA ILE A 29 -0.21 -13.08 20.82
C ILE A 29 -0.69 -13.46 22.23
N VAL A 30 -0.87 -12.46 23.09
CA VAL A 30 -1.32 -12.63 24.48
C VAL A 30 -2.74 -13.21 24.53
N ASP A 31 -3.68 -12.62 23.79
CA ASP A 31 -5.08 -13.03 23.79
C ASP A 31 -5.28 -14.46 23.26
N LYS A 32 -4.42 -14.88 22.32
CA LYS A 32 -4.41 -16.25 21.78
C LYS A 32 -3.57 -17.23 22.60
N LYS A 33 -2.81 -16.76 23.60
CA LYS A 33 -1.90 -17.58 24.43
C LYS A 33 -0.99 -18.44 23.56
N SER A 34 -0.44 -17.84 22.51
CA SER A 34 0.35 -18.56 21.51
C SER A 34 1.76 -18.93 21.98
N SER A 35 2.21 -18.36 23.11
CA SER A 35 3.51 -18.68 23.68
C SER A 35 3.52 -20.02 24.40
N PRO A 36 4.61 -20.81 24.25
CA PRO A 36 4.77 -22.01 25.07
C PRO A 36 4.82 -21.62 26.56
N PRO A 37 4.28 -22.43 27.48
CA PRO A 37 4.20 -22.07 28.90
C PRO A 37 5.54 -22.16 29.63
N SER A 38 6.44 -23.02 29.16
CA SER A 38 7.72 -23.32 29.81
C SER A 38 8.66 -24.03 28.84
N PHE A 39 9.93 -24.13 29.19
CA PHE A 39 10.86 -25.04 28.54
C PHE A 39 11.65 -25.88 29.54
N ALA A 40 12.10 -27.03 29.05
CA ALA A 40 13.07 -27.89 29.71
C ALA A 40 14.09 -28.38 28.68
N TYR A 41 15.36 -28.25 29.01
CA TYR A 41 16.49 -28.69 28.19
C TYR A 41 17.45 -29.50 29.05
N ALA A 42 17.98 -30.58 28.50
CA ALA A 42 18.94 -31.44 29.17
C ALA A 42 19.97 -31.96 28.19
N GLU A 43 21.22 -31.96 28.60
CA GLU A 43 22.31 -32.63 27.93
C GLU A 43 23.22 -33.32 28.97
N SER A 44 24.35 -33.89 28.54
CA SER A 44 25.23 -34.64 29.43
C SER A 44 25.79 -33.80 30.58
N SER A 45 26.02 -32.51 30.35
CA SER A 45 26.73 -31.64 31.29
C SER A 45 25.83 -30.81 32.21
N PHE A 46 24.60 -30.50 31.78
CA PHE A 46 23.64 -29.74 32.58
C PHE A 46 22.17 -29.99 32.20
N THR A 47 21.27 -29.55 33.09
CA THR A 47 19.85 -29.36 32.81
C THR A 47 19.44 -27.90 33.02
N LEU A 48 18.52 -27.39 32.21
CA LEU A 48 18.02 -26.02 32.26
C LEU A 48 16.50 -26.04 32.12
N ALA A 49 15.80 -25.37 33.04
CA ALA A 49 14.35 -25.20 32.97
C ALA A 49 13.95 -23.77 33.30
N SER A 50 12.84 -23.31 32.73
CA SER A 50 12.22 -22.02 33.02
C SER A 50 10.76 -22.03 32.60
N ASP A 51 9.95 -21.25 33.28
CA ASP A 51 8.63 -20.85 32.79
C ASP A 51 8.79 -19.65 31.84
N PHE A 52 7.94 -19.60 30.80
CA PHE A 52 7.85 -18.45 29.91
C PHE A 52 6.71 -17.52 30.34
N GLY A 53 6.88 -16.23 30.10
CA GLY A 53 5.75 -15.32 29.94
C GLY A 53 5.29 -15.26 28.48
N ASP A 54 4.33 -14.39 28.18
CA ASP A 54 3.92 -14.14 26.80
C ASP A 54 5.08 -13.52 26.02
N TRP A 55 5.41 -14.12 24.88
CA TRP A 55 6.41 -13.61 23.96
C TRP A 55 5.82 -12.41 23.24
N GLN A 56 6.64 -11.39 23.00
CA GLN A 56 6.19 -10.15 22.39
C GLN A 56 7.22 -9.66 21.38
N ILE A 57 6.78 -9.24 20.21
CA ILE A 57 7.62 -8.50 19.28
C ILE A 57 8.19 -7.27 20.01
N CYS A 58 9.49 -7.02 19.85
CA CYS A 58 10.19 -5.89 20.44
C CYS A 58 11.07 -5.17 19.40
N GLN A 59 11.64 -4.02 19.80
CA GLN A 59 12.46 -3.17 18.93
C GLN A 59 13.81 -3.80 18.54
N GLY A 60 14.42 -3.25 17.49
CA GLY A 60 15.76 -3.61 16.99
C GLY A 60 15.77 -4.58 15.80
N GLY A 61 14.59 -4.99 15.31
CA GLY A 61 14.45 -5.74 14.05
C GLY A 61 14.45 -4.83 12.82
N SER A 62 14.42 -5.40 11.61
CA SER A 62 14.20 -4.66 10.36
C SER A 62 13.88 -5.61 9.21
N GLY A 63 12.92 -5.24 8.37
CA GLY A 63 12.51 -6.00 7.20
C GLY A 63 12.04 -7.40 7.58
N LYS A 64 12.76 -8.45 7.16
CA LYS A 64 12.43 -9.84 7.53
C LYS A 64 12.86 -10.23 8.94
N ASN A 65 13.77 -9.48 9.57
CA ASN A 65 14.29 -9.81 10.88
C ASN A 65 13.37 -9.23 11.95
N VAL A 66 12.67 -10.09 12.67
CA VAL A 66 11.73 -9.71 13.74
C VAL A 66 12.30 -10.15 15.07
N ARG A 67 12.32 -9.24 16.04
CA ARG A 67 12.78 -9.55 17.39
C ARG A 67 11.63 -9.79 18.34
N PHE A 68 11.80 -10.75 19.23
CA PHE A 68 10.88 -11.08 20.30
C PHE A 68 11.57 -10.93 21.65
N ALA A 69 10.94 -10.23 22.57
CA ALA A 69 11.21 -10.36 24.00
C ALA A 69 10.56 -11.64 24.51
N ILE A 70 11.34 -12.46 25.19
CA ILE A 70 10.96 -13.74 25.78
C ILE A 70 11.11 -13.60 27.30
N PRO A 71 10.02 -13.31 28.04
CA PRO A 71 10.07 -13.25 29.49
C PRO A 71 10.31 -14.64 30.07
N LEU A 72 11.23 -14.75 31.03
CA LEU A 72 11.61 -15.98 31.71
C LEU A 72 11.33 -15.84 33.21
N LYS A 73 10.82 -16.90 33.83
CA LYS A 73 10.58 -17.00 35.28
C LYS A 73 11.05 -18.34 35.81
N ASN A 74 11.43 -18.39 37.08
CA ASN A 74 11.83 -19.62 37.77
C ASN A 74 12.96 -20.37 37.02
N ILE A 75 13.98 -19.63 36.59
CA ILE A 75 15.09 -20.19 35.81
C ILE A 75 15.96 -21.04 36.74
N VAL A 76 16.17 -22.30 36.37
CA VAL A 76 17.01 -23.24 37.14
C VAL A 76 17.99 -23.93 36.19
N LEU A 77 19.28 -23.70 36.41
CA LEU A 77 20.38 -24.42 35.78
C LEU A 77 20.98 -25.40 36.80
N THR A 78 21.11 -26.67 36.45
CA THR A 78 21.78 -27.69 37.29
C THR A 78 22.93 -28.34 36.54
N TYR A 79 24.13 -28.30 37.10
CA TYR A 79 25.31 -28.97 36.54
C TYR A 79 25.32 -30.45 36.95
N THR A 80 25.28 -31.36 35.99
CA THR A 80 25.14 -32.81 36.23
C THR A 80 26.33 -33.38 36.99
N ALA A 81 27.55 -32.90 36.70
CA ALA A 81 28.77 -33.43 37.31
C ALA A 81 28.93 -33.08 38.80
N SER A 82 28.48 -31.89 39.22
CA SER A 82 28.63 -31.42 40.61
C SER A 82 27.33 -31.50 41.42
N GLY A 83 26.18 -31.61 40.76
CA GLY A 83 24.86 -31.47 41.38
C GLY A 83 24.55 -30.04 41.83
N THR A 84 25.39 -29.06 41.49
CA THR A 84 25.19 -27.66 41.86
C THR A 84 24.12 -27.03 41.00
N SER A 85 23.16 -26.36 41.64
CA SER A 85 22.14 -25.57 40.95
C SER A 85 22.37 -24.07 41.12
N VAL A 86 22.08 -23.33 40.05
CA VAL A 86 22.05 -21.87 40.01
C VAL A 86 20.65 -21.47 39.57
N SER A 87 19.98 -20.65 40.39
CA SER A 87 18.62 -20.18 40.11
C SER A 87 18.56 -18.67 39.93
N CYS A 88 17.57 -18.24 39.16
CA CYS A 88 17.25 -16.84 38.92
C CYS A 88 15.73 -16.69 38.85
N GLU A 89 15.16 -15.72 39.58
CA GLU A 89 13.71 -15.56 39.67
C GLU A 89 13.09 -15.15 38.34
N ALA A 90 13.75 -14.23 37.64
CA ALA A 90 13.28 -13.69 36.37
C ALA A 90 14.43 -13.35 35.42
N GLY A 91 14.11 -13.31 34.14
CA GLY A 91 15.00 -12.81 33.09
C GLY A 91 14.20 -12.44 31.85
N THR A 92 14.88 -11.89 30.86
CA THR A 92 14.33 -11.66 29.52
C THR A 92 15.40 -11.96 28.50
N ALA A 93 15.07 -12.84 27.56
CA ALA A 93 15.88 -13.05 26.37
C ALA A 93 15.31 -12.22 25.22
N VAL A 94 16.18 -11.74 24.33
CA VAL A 94 15.76 -11.21 23.04
C VAL A 94 16.17 -12.23 21.98
N MET A 95 15.19 -12.68 21.21
CA MET A 95 15.37 -13.60 20.08
C MET A 95 15.11 -12.85 18.79
N GLU A 96 15.89 -13.10 17.75
CA GLU A 96 15.61 -12.68 16.37
C GLU A 96 15.22 -13.91 15.53
N VAL A 97 14.15 -13.79 14.77
CA VAL A 97 13.62 -14.83 13.88
C VAL A 97 13.22 -14.22 12.54
N ASN A 98 13.07 -15.09 11.54
CA ASN A 98 12.28 -14.79 10.36
C ASN A 98 10.91 -15.45 10.45
N MET A 99 9.95 -14.90 9.73
CA MET A 99 8.64 -15.47 9.47
C MET A 99 8.52 -15.89 8.01
N HIS A 100 7.50 -16.67 7.67
CA HIS A 100 7.11 -16.95 6.30
C HIS A 100 5.63 -17.27 6.19
N TYR A 101 5.11 -17.24 4.96
CA TYR A 101 3.76 -17.68 4.65
C TYR A 101 3.74 -19.18 4.35
N VAL A 102 2.83 -19.92 5.00
CA VAL A 102 2.53 -21.33 4.70
C VAL A 102 1.10 -21.49 4.19
N PRO A 103 0.81 -22.51 3.37
CA PRO A 103 -0.56 -22.86 3.01
C PRO A 103 -1.43 -23.01 4.25
N HIS A 104 -2.65 -22.47 4.20
CA HIS A 104 -3.61 -22.48 5.28
C HIS A 104 -4.99 -22.95 4.76
N THR A 105 -5.88 -23.34 5.67
CA THR A 105 -7.19 -23.91 5.30
C THR A 105 -8.36 -22.96 5.51
N THR A 106 -8.15 -21.89 6.28
CA THR A 106 -9.20 -20.91 6.56
C THR A 106 -8.92 -19.65 5.76
N ALA A 107 -9.84 -19.29 4.85
CA ALA A 107 -9.76 -18.06 4.10
C ALA A 107 -10.00 -16.82 4.98
N ALA A 108 -9.36 -15.70 4.63
CA ALA A 108 -9.62 -14.39 5.20
C ALA A 108 -11.05 -13.92 4.88
N VAL A 109 -11.52 -14.19 3.65
CA VAL A 109 -12.88 -13.93 3.19
C VAL A 109 -13.61 -15.25 2.99
N LYS A 110 -14.79 -15.39 3.61
CA LYS A 110 -15.62 -16.60 3.50
C LYS A 110 -16.29 -16.68 2.14
N ASP A 111 -16.54 -17.91 1.68
CA ASP A 111 -17.33 -18.22 0.48
C ASP A 111 -16.76 -17.70 -0.85
N VAL A 112 -15.47 -17.33 -0.86
CA VAL A 112 -14.71 -16.97 -2.07
C VAL A 112 -13.62 -18.02 -2.30
N ASP A 113 -13.55 -18.57 -3.51
CA ASP A 113 -12.49 -19.51 -3.88
C ASP A 113 -11.13 -18.77 -3.93
N SER A 114 -10.21 -19.20 -3.08
CA SER A 114 -8.91 -18.56 -2.83
C SER A 114 -7.85 -19.59 -2.42
N ASP A 115 -6.60 -19.13 -2.32
CA ASP A 115 -5.45 -19.91 -1.86
C ASP A 115 -4.89 -19.28 -0.56
N PRO A 116 -5.48 -19.60 0.62
CA PRO A 116 -5.15 -18.93 1.86
C PRO A 116 -3.76 -19.31 2.37
N HIS A 117 -3.02 -18.30 2.83
CA HIS A 117 -1.68 -18.46 3.38
C HIS A 117 -1.54 -17.74 4.72
N ALA A 118 -1.00 -18.44 5.73
CA ALA A 118 -0.82 -17.91 7.08
C ALA A 118 0.64 -17.47 7.32
N LEU A 119 0.84 -16.27 7.86
CA LEU A 119 2.14 -15.79 8.32
C LEU A 119 2.45 -16.36 9.70
N ILE A 120 3.51 -17.17 9.79
CA ILE A 120 3.97 -17.80 11.03
C ILE A 120 5.49 -17.60 11.19
N VAL A 121 6.00 -17.84 12.40
CA VAL A 121 7.45 -17.91 12.62
C VAL A 121 8.04 -19.08 11.83
N GLN A 122 9.19 -18.84 11.20
CA GLN A 122 9.93 -19.88 10.50
C GLN A 122 10.63 -20.77 11.52
N ALA A 123 9.99 -21.88 11.88
CA ALA A 123 10.49 -22.81 12.88
C ALA A 123 11.70 -23.65 12.44
N THR A 124 11.96 -23.72 11.13
CA THR A 124 13.05 -24.53 10.56
C THR A 124 14.06 -23.67 9.82
N SER A 125 15.33 -23.95 10.08
CA SER A 125 16.45 -23.34 9.37
C SER A 125 16.39 -23.62 7.86
N SER A 126 16.65 -22.60 7.05
CA SER A 126 16.84 -22.71 5.59
C SER A 126 18.25 -23.15 5.20
N SER A 127 19.22 -23.02 6.11
CA SER A 127 20.62 -23.42 5.90
C SER A 127 21.40 -23.46 7.22
N PRO A 128 22.47 -24.28 7.36
CA PRO A 128 23.26 -24.34 8.60
C PRO A 128 23.84 -22.99 9.08
N SER A 129 24.00 -22.01 8.18
CA SER A 129 24.46 -20.66 8.49
C SER A 129 23.32 -19.69 8.88
N GLN A 130 22.06 -20.12 8.80
CA GLN A 130 20.87 -19.35 9.17
C GLN A 130 20.00 -20.19 10.12
N PRO A 131 20.27 -20.16 11.45
CA PRO A 131 19.43 -20.84 12.42
C PRO A 131 18.01 -20.27 12.40
N ALA A 132 17.03 -21.06 12.84
CA ALA A 132 15.63 -20.62 12.93
C ALA A 132 15.45 -19.48 13.95
N ALA A 133 16.24 -19.52 15.03
CA ALA A 133 16.27 -18.50 16.07
C ALA A 133 17.70 -18.11 16.45
N VAL A 134 17.93 -16.80 16.58
CA VAL A 134 19.17 -16.23 17.13
C VAL A 134 18.86 -15.58 18.47
N VAL A 135 19.52 -16.01 19.55
CA VAL A 135 19.43 -15.32 20.85
C VAL A 135 20.39 -14.13 20.84
N VAL A 136 19.83 -12.92 20.75
CA VAL A 136 20.55 -11.64 20.68
C VAL A 136 21.09 -11.23 22.04
N SER A 137 20.30 -11.43 23.09
CA SER A 137 20.71 -11.13 24.46
C SER A 137 19.93 -11.95 25.49
N LEU A 138 20.52 -12.09 26.68
CA LEU A 138 19.87 -12.63 27.87
C LEU A 138 20.20 -11.72 29.05
N THR A 139 19.19 -11.07 29.60
CA THR A 139 19.29 -10.26 30.82
C THR A 139 18.61 -10.98 31.97
N LEU A 140 19.32 -11.17 33.07
CA LEU A 140 18.83 -11.87 34.27
C LEU A 140 18.61 -10.87 35.41
N SER A 141 17.64 -11.15 36.28
CA SER A 141 17.30 -10.31 37.44
C SER A 141 18.40 -10.24 38.51
N ARG A 142 19.39 -11.14 38.44
CA ARG A 142 20.57 -11.16 39.29
C ARG A 142 21.78 -11.66 38.53
N ASP A 143 22.97 -11.31 39.02
CA ASP A 143 24.20 -11.93 38.57
C ASP A 143 24.26 -13.41 39.02
N VAL A 144 24.47 -14.28 38.04
CA VAL A 144 24.62 -15.74 38.20
C VAL A 144 26.03 -16.20 37.86
N GLY A 145 26.93 -15.28 37.51
CA GLY A 145 28.26 -15.55 37.00
C GLY A 145 28.28 -15.79 35.48
N THR A 146 29.34 -15.31 34.82
CA THR A 146 29.49 -15.33 33.36
C THR A 146 29.34 -16.73 32.75
N VAL A 147 29.88 -17.76 33.42
CA VAL A 147 29.81 -19.14 32.95
C VAL A 147 28.37 -19.65 32.96
N SER A 148 27.64 -19.46 34.06
CA SER A 148 26.25 -19.91 34.15
C SER A 148 25.33 -19.14 33.21
N GLN A 149 25.54 -17.84 33.02
CA GLN A 149 24.78 -17.05 32.05
C GLN A 149 25.01 -17.53 30.61
N ALA A 150 26.26 -17.84 30.24
CA ALA A 150 26.58 -18.39 28.91
C ALA A 150 25.94 -19.78 28.68
N VAL A 151 25.96 -20.65 29.69
CA VAL A 151 25.30 -21.97 29.63
C VAL A 151 23.78 -21.83 29.53
N MET A 152 23.18 -20.91 30.29
CA MET A 152 21.74 -20.61 30.18
C MET A 152 21.37 -20.10 28.78
N GLN A 153 22.18 -19.21 28.21
CA GLN A 153 21.95 -18.67 26.87
C GLN A 153 22.07 -19.75 25.79
N GLU A 154 23.08 -20.63 25.85
CA GLU A 154 23.24 -21.72 24.88
C GLU A 154 22.14 -22.79 25.01
N GLY A 155 21.76 -23.14 26.24
CA GLY A 155 20.65 -24.06 26.49
C GLY A 155 19.31 -23.53 25.94
N LEU A 156 19.01 -22.25 26.19
CA LEU A 156 17.83 -21.59 25.63
C LEU A 156 17.89 -21.54 24.09
N LYS A 157 19.03 -21.11 23.52
CA LYS A 157 19.24 -21.07 22.06
C LYS A 157 19.01 -22.43 21.42
N THR A 158 19.54 -23.49 22.01
CA THR A 158 19.41 -24.85 21.50
C THR A 158 17.96 -25.32 21.59
N TRP A 159 17.29 -25.07 22.72
CA TRP A 159 15.88 -25.40 22.88
C TRP A 159 15.01 -24.68 21.85
N LEU A 160 15.20 -23.36 21.68
CA LEU A 160 14.47 -22.55 20.70
C LEU A 160 14.64 -23.10 19.28
N ASN A 161 15.86 -23.41 18.85
CA ASN A 161 16.10 -23.95 17.51
C ASN A 161 15.52 -25.36 17.28
N GLY A 162 15.15 -26.09 18.35
CA GLY A 162 14.49 -27.39 18.27
C GLY A 162 12.98 -27.37 18.51
N HIS A 163 12.41 -26.26 19.00
CA HIS A 163 11.02 -26.19 19.48
C HIS A 163 10.31 -24.87 19.11
N LEU A 164 10.85 -24.10 18.16
CA LEU A 164 10.25 -22.81 17.79
C LEU A 164 8.83 -22.96 17.22
N ASP A 165 8.50 -24.13 16.67
CA ASP A 165 7.17 -24.53 16.21
C ASP A 165 6.12 -24.58 17.33
N THR A 166 6.56 -24.68 18.60
CA THR A 166 5.66 -24.61 19.76
C THR A 166 5.09 -23.20 19.99
N PHE A 167 5.72 -22.17 19.41
CA PHE A 167 5.13 -20.83 19.30
C PHE A 167 4.11 -20.81 18.17
N ASN A 168 2.89 -21.26 18.47
CA ASN A 168 1.82 -21.43 17.50
C ASN A 168 0.99 -20.14 17.37
N HIS A 169 1.60 -19.10 16.80
CA HIS A 169 0.92 -17.86 16.45
C HIS A 169 0.84 -17.68 14.93
N ILE A 170 -0.38 -17.39 14.45
CA ILE A 170 -0.60 -16.86 13.10
C ILE A 170 -0.71 -15.34 13.26
N PHE A 171 0.12 -14.57 12.55
CA PHE A 171 0.07 -13.10 12.60
C PHE A 171 -1.00 -12.55 11.66
N SER A 172 -1.04 -13.08 10.45
CA SER A 172 -2.01 -12.73 9.41
C SER A 172 -2.34 -13.93 8.54
N VAL A 173 -3.48 -13.87 7.86
CA VAL A 173 -3.85 -14.75 6.76
C VAL A 173 -4.05 -13.88 5.52
N VAL A 174 -3.51 -14.33 4.39
CA VAL A 174 -3.66 -13.67 3.08
C VAL A 174 -4.30 -14.64 2.11
N ASP A 175 -5.41 -14.24 1.51
CA ASP A 175 -6.08 -14.98 0.44
C ASP A 175 -5.44 -14.64 -0.90
N LEU A 176 -4.62 -15.56 -1.43
CA LEU A 176 -4.01 -15.40 -2.75
C LEU A 176 -4.97 -15.87 -3.85
N ASN A 177 -4.80 -15.31 -5.05
CA ASN A 177 -5.43 -15.80 -6.29
C ASN A 177 -6.96 -15.93 -6.23
N ARG A 178 -7.64 -15.02 -5.51
CA ARG A 178 -9.10 -14.97 -5.44
C ARG A 178 -9.72 -14.93 -6.85
N LYS A 179 -10.53 -15.94 -7.19
CA LYS A 179 -10.99 -16.14 -8.58
C LYS A 179 -12.07 -15.17 -9.05
N ILE A 180 -12.94 -14.70 -8.14
CA ILE A 180 -14.09 -13.85 -8.51
C ILE A 180 -13.64 -12.48 -9.03
N ASP A 181 -12.43 -12.04 -8.65
CA ASP A 181 -12.04 -10.63 -8.71
C ASP A 181 -10.82 -10.36 -9.63
N GLN A 182 -10.35 -11.36 -10.39
CA GLN A 182 -9.15 -11.22 -11.24
C GLN A 182 -9.29 -10.19 -12.38
N GLY A 183 -10.53 -9.90 -12.83
CA GLY A 183 -10.80 -8.85 -13.81
C GLY A 183 -10.92 -7.48 -13.16
N GLN A 184 -12.10 -7.19 -12.62
CA GLN A 184 -12.50 -5.89 -12.06
C GLN A 184 -11.53 -5.32 -11.01
N TRP A 185 -10.91 -6.20 -10.21
CA TRP A 185 -10.06 -5.82 -9.07
C TRP A 185 -8.67 -6.43 -9.13
N GLY A 186 -8.25 -6.94 -10.30
CA GLY A 186 -6.94 -7.58 -10.47
C GLY A 186 -5.76 -6.71 -10.03
N PHE A 187 -5.93 -5.38 -9.98
CA PHE A 187 -4.92 -4.44 -9.51
C PHE A 187 -4.63 -4.49 -8.01
N VAL A 188 -5.57 -4.98 -7.19
CA VAL A 188 -5.44 -5.12 -5.73
C VAL A 188 -5.53 -6.56 -5.24
N THR A 189 -5.96 -7.51 -6.09
CA THR A 189 -6.03 -8.93 -5.74
C THR A 189 -4.63 -9.56 -5.61
N PRO A 190 -4.22 -10.01 -4.40
CA PRO A 190 -2.89 -10.57 -4.19
C PRO A 190 -2.65 -11.89 -4.95
N ASN A 191 -1.52 -12.02 -5.62
CA ASN A 191 -1.03 -13.30 -6.16
C ASN A 191 0.30 -13.76 -5.54
N TYR A 192 0.97 -12.85 -4.82
CA TYR A 192 2.23 -13.10 -4.11
C TYR A 192 2.23 -12.28 -2.82
N THR A 193 2.80 -12.80 -1.75
CA THR A 193 2.83 -12.11 -0.45
C THR A 193 4.17 -12.25 0.28
N SER A 194 4.50 -11.24 1.06
CA SER A 194 5.60 -11.19 2.01
C SER A 194 5.22 -10.32 3.21
N TYR A 195 6.17 -10.07 4.11
CA TYR A 195 5.95 -9.25 5.30
C TYR A 195 7.13 -8.34 5.54
N ALA A 196 6.94 -7.30 6.32
CA ALA A 196 8.04 -6.49 6.81
C ALA A 196 7.77 -6.01 8.23
N TYR A 197 8.86 -5.91 8.99
CA TYR A 197 8.92 -5.22 10.26
C TYR A 197 9.64 -3.89 10.07
N LEU A 198 9.07 -2.83 10.64
CA LEU A 198 9.67 -1.51 10.70
C LEU A 198 9.89 -1.16 12.16
N ASP A 199 11.15 -0.85 12.51
CA ASP A 199 11.48 -0.39 13.86
C ASP A 199 11.16 1.10 13.99
N GLY A 200 10.27 1.43 14.93
CA GLY A 200 9.89 2.80 15.24
C GLY A 200 10.84 3.44 16.26
N THR A 201 10.54 4.69 16.60
CA THR A 201 11.22 5.40 17.71
C THR A 201 10.98 4.73 19.06
N ASP A 202 9.80 4.15 19.24
CA ASP A 202 9.43 3.26 20.33
C ASP A 202 8.58 2.09 19.79
N LEU A 203 8.19 1.16 20.66
CA LEU A 203 7.37 0.02 20.27
C LEU A 203 6.00 0.42 19.69
N ALA A 204 5.44 1.56 20.10
CA ALA A 204 4.16 2.04 19.59
C ALA A 204 4.27 2.59 18.17
N GLY A 205 5.45 3.13 17.81
CA GLY A 205 5.80 3.53 16.45
C GLY A 205 6.30 2.39 15.56
N SER A 206 6.67 1.22 16.12
CA SER A 206 7.07 0.06 15.32
C SER A 206 5.87 -0.57 14.61
N LEU A 207 6.08 -1.01 13.37
CA LEU A 207 5.02 -1.56 12.52
C LEU A 207 5.33 -2.99 12.07
N LEU A 208 4.27 -3.79 11.94
CA LEU A 208 4.28 -5.05 11.20
C LEU A 208 3.38 -4.88 9.98
N GLY A 209 3.82 -5.33 8.81
CA GLY A 209 3.03 -5.19 7.59
C GLY A 209 3.08 -6.40 6.68
N VAL A 210 1.99 -6.56 5.94
CA VAL A 210 1.85 -7.49 4.82
C VAL A 210 2.16 -6.73 3.53
N LEU A 211 2.96 -7.33 2.67
CA LEU A 211 3.37 -6.78 1.37
C LEU A 211 2.86 -7.71 0.28
N THR A 212 2.21 -7.20 -0.76
CA THR A 212 1.71 -8.07 -1.84
C THR A 212 2.03 -7.56 -3.23
N MET A 213 2.11 -8.51 -4.17
CA MET A 213 2.08 -8.24 -5.60
C MET A 213 0.75 -8.73 -6.19
N THR A 214 0.34 -8.11 -7.28
CA THR A 214 -0.92 -8.38 -7.99
C THR A 214 -0.68 -8.61 -9.48
N GLY A 215 -1.65 -9.18 -10.20
CA GLY A 215 -1.55 -9.38 -11.65
C GLY A 215 -0.35 -10.24 -12.08
N ASP A 216 -0.18 -11.40 -11.46
CA ASP A 216 0.84 -12.42 -11.76
C ASP A 216 2.30 -11.98 -11.56
N ARG A 217 2.55 -10.88 -10.84
CA ARG A 217 3.91 -10.40 -10.53
C ARG A 217 4.49 -11.07 -9.28
N THR A 218 5.81 -11.07 -9.15
CA THR A 218 6.51 -11.60 -7.96
C THR A 218 7.33 -10.51 -7.27
N GLY A 219 7.51 -10.68 -5.96
CA GLY A 219 8.26 -9.77 -5.11
C GLY A 219 9.66 -10.26 -4.73
N ASP A 220 10.18 -11.30 -5.41
CA ASP A 220 11.39 -12.02 -4.97
C ASP A 220 12.66 -11.16 -4.90
N GLN A 221 12.72 -10.09 -5.72
CA GLN A 221 13.84 -9.16 -5.78
C GLN A 221 13.58 -7.85 -5.00
N LEU A 222 12.39 -7.71 -4.40
CA LEU A 222 12.03 -6.51 -3.66
C LEU A 222 12.51 -6.59 -2.22
N ALA A 223 12.93 -5.45 -1.68
CA ALA A 223 13.25 -5.34 -0.27
C ALA A 223 11.95 -5.39 0.55
N ASN A 224 11.99 -6.10 1.68
CA ASN A 224 10.90 -6.13 2.65
C ASN A 224 10.95 -4.84 3.48
N GLN A 225 10.26 -3.80 3.02
CA GLN A 225 10.26 -2.47 3.64
C GLN A 225 8.85 -1.91 3.71
N LEU A 226 8.60 -1.09 4.74
CA LEU A 226 7.36 -0.34 4.94
C LEU A 226 7.67 1.15 4.99
N SER A 227 6.75 1.98 4.54
CA SER A 227 6.83 3.41 4.78
C SER A 227 6.56 3.69 6.26
N ASN A 228 7.34 4.59 6.86
CA ASN A 228 7.11 5.07 8.23
C ASN A 228 5.72 5.67 8.40
N ASP A 229 5.22 6.29 7.34
CA ASP A 229 3.95 7.02 7.33
C ASP A 229 2.83 6.22 6.66
N ILE A 230 2.98 4.88 6.57
CA ILE A 230 1.94 4.00 6.00
C ILE A 230 0.60 4.15 6.70
N ILE A 231 0.60 4.36 8.03
CA ILE A 231 -0.60 4.62 8.82
C ILE A 231 -0.83 6.13 8.87
N PRO A 232 -1.90 6.65 8.23
CA PRO A 232 -2.23 8.08 8.30
C PRO A 232 -2.49 8.52 9.74
N ALA A 233 -2.30 9.81 9.99
CA ALA A 233 -2.70 10.41 11.26
C ALA A 233 -4.16 10.04 11.59
N GLN A 234 -4.44 9.79 12.88
CA GLN A 234 -5.76 9.41 13.40
C GLN A 234 -6.29 8.04 12.94
N SER A 235 -5.54 7.31 12.11
CA SER A 235 -5.85 5.91 11.78
C SER A 235 -5.12 4.96 12.72
N ARG A 236 -5.62 3.72 12.85
CA ARG A 236 -4.96 2.65 13.61
C ARG A 236 -4.20 1.69 12.71
N ALA A 237 -4.52 1.66 11.42
CA ALA A 237 -3.79 0.88 10.41
C ALA A 237 -3.87 1.59 9.05
N GLY A 238 -2.99 1.18 8.14
CA GLY A 238 -2.85 1.81 6.82
C GLY A 238 -2.69 0.80 5.71
N PHE A 239 -3.38 1.00 4.60
CA PHE A 239 -3.31 0.20 3.39
C PHE A 239 -2.92 1.09 2.21
N LEU A 240 -1.94 0.66 1.44
CA LEU A 240 -1.40 1.38 0.29
C LEU A 240 -1.69 0.61 -0.99
N VAL A 241 -2.01 1.34 -2.06
CA VAL A 241 -1.91 0.88 -3.44
C VAL A 241 -0.87 1.72 -4.15
N SER A 242 0.08 1.07 -4.83
CA SER A 242 1.19 1.76 -5.45
C SER A 242 0.72 2.77 -6.51
N GLN A 243 1.51 3.83 -6.69
CA GLN A 243 1.24 4.83 -7.71
C GLN A 243 1.16 4.21 -9.11
N GLN A 244 2.07 3.27 -9.41
CA GLN A 244 2.09 2.56 -10.68
C GLN A 244 0.76 1.83 -10.94
N ARG A 245 0.20 1.12 -9.96
CA ARG A 245 -1.11 0.46 -10.11
C ARG A 245 -2.25 1.45 -10.26
N THR A 246 -2.21 2.51 -9.46
CA THR A 246 -3.21 3.58 -9.54
C THR A 246 -3.25 4.20 -10.95
N LEU A 247 -2.08 4.51 -11.52
CA LEU A 247 -1.98 5.10 -12.85
C LEU A 247 -2.33 4.09 -13.95
N ALA A 248 -1.75 2.89 -13.92
CA ALA A 248 -1.88 1.92 -14.99
C ALA A 248 -3.28 1.28 -15.04
N ASP A 249 -3.90 0.99 -13.90
CA ASP A 249 -5.11 0.16 -13.86
C ASP A 249 -6.39 0.94 -13.62
N LEU A 250 -6.28 2.20 -13.16
CA LEU A 250 -7.45 3.02 -12.85
C LEU A 250 -7.47 4.29 -13.68
N VAL A 251 -6.39 5.07 -13.67
CA VAL A 251 -6.31 6.31 -14.44
C VAL A 251 -6.30 6.03 -15.94
N ARG A 252 -5.51 5.06 -16.43
CA ARG A 252 -5.45 4.76 -17.87
C ARG A 252 -6.82 4.38 -18.46
N PRO A 253 -7.59 3.42 -17.90
CA PRO A 253 -8.94 3.14 -18.40
C PRO A 253 -9.88 4.36 -18.35
N ALA A 254 -9.76 5.20 -17.32
CA ALA A 254 -10.54 6.45 -17.23
C ALA A 254 -10.19 7.44 -18.35
N ILE A 255 -8.92 7.52 -18.75
CA ILE A 255 -8.49 8.33 -19.91
C ILE A 255 -9.03 7.73 -21.21
N GLU A 256 -8.95 6.42 -21.40
CA GLU A 256 -9.48 5.73 -22.60
C GLU A 256 -10.97 6.01 -22.79
N LEU A 257 -11.72 6.13 -21.69
CA LEU A 257 -13.12 6.54 -21.72
C LEU A 257 -13.31 8.03 -22.01
N ALA A 258 -12.53 8.90 -21.36
CA ALA A 258 -12.63 10.34 -21.52
C ALA A 258 -12.29 10.80 -22.95
N TYR A 259 -11.42 10.04 -23.65
CA TYR A 259 -10.93 10.35 -24.99
C TYR A 259 -11.07 9.13 -25.93
N PRO A 260 -12.25 8.95 -26.55
CA PRO A 260 -12.54 7.80 -27.40
C PRO A 260 -11.51 7.63 -28.53
N GLY A 261 -11.13 6.37 -28.77
CA GLY A 261 -10.12 6.00 -29.77
C GLY A 261 -8.73 5.76 -29.20
N LEU A 262 -8.48 6.15 -27.94
CA LEU A 262 -7.31 5.72 -27.20
C LEU A 262 -7.47 4.28 -26.71
N THR A 263 -6.34 3.59 -26.60
CA THR A 263 -6.20 2.22 -26.09
C THR A 263 -4.94 2.14 -25.23
N ALA A 264 -4.78 1.04 -24.48
CA ALA A 264 -3.60 0.83 -23.65
C ALA A 264 -2.27 0.96 -24.42
N GLN A 265 -2.25 0.66 -25.72
CA GLN A 265 -1.06 0.76 -26.56
C GLN A 265 -0.63 2.20 -26.86
N ASN A 266 -1.49 3.17 -26.60
CA ASN A 266 -1.19 4.59 -26.82
C ASN A 266 -0.43 5.24 -25.66
N PHE A 267 -0.28 4.55 -24.53
CA PHE A 267 0.31 5.11 -23.32
C PHE A 267 1.65 4.48 -22.99
N LEU A 268 2.47 5.25 -22.28
CA LEU A 268 3.66 4.79 -21.58
C LEU A 268 3.56 5.22 -20.12
N LEU A 269 4.16 4.41 -19.26
CA LEU A 269 4.47 4.79 -17.89
C LEU A 269 5.98 5.06 -17.84
N ASN A 270 6.42 6.11 -17.16
CA ASN A 270 7.85 6.34 -16.98
C ASN A 270 8.49 5.23 -16.13
N ASP A 271 9.81 5.09 -16.19
CA ASP A 271 10.54 4.03 -15.49
C ASP A 271 10.33 4.05 -13.96
N ALA A 272 10.10 5.24 -13.40
CA ALA A 272 9.83 5.44 -11.98
C ALA A 272 8.40 5.04 -11.59
N GLY A 273 7.50 4.81 -12.54
CA GLY A 273 6.10 4.48 -12.30
C GLY A 273 5.25 5.63 -11.77
N THR A 274 5.71 6.88 -11.94
CA THR A 274 5.10 8.09 -11.35
C THR A 274 4.27 8.90 -12.34
N GLU A 275 4.48 8.72 -13.64
CA GLU A 275 3.81 9.48 -14.69
C GLU A 275 3.31 8.56 -15.80
N LEU A 276 2.03 8.67 -16.13
CA LEU A 276 1.40 8.05 -17.30
C LEU A 276 1.20 9.10 -18.38
N TYR A 277 1.69 8.85 -19.59
CA TYR A 277 1.64 9.83 -20.68
C TYR A 277 1.35 9.17 -22.03
N LEU A 278 0.79 9.98 -22.95
CA LEU A 278 0.59 9.57 -24.34
C LEU A 278 1.92 9.43 -25.08
N LYS A 279 2.05 8.36 -25.86
CA LYS A 279 3.19 8.15 -26.77
C LYS A 279 3.27 9.27 -27.80
N ASP A 280 4.50 9.65 -28.15
CA ASP A 280 4.76 10.60 -29.21
C ASP A 280 4.08 10.19 -30.53
N GLY A 281 3.43 11.16 -31.17
CA GLY A 281 2.72 10.98 -32.43
C GLY A 281 1.29 10.44 -32.28
N VAL A 282 0.83 10.06 -31.09
CA VAL A 282 -0.59 9.77 -30.84
C VAL A 282 -1.39 11.06 -30.78
N THR A 283 -2.53 11.09 -31.45
CA THR A 283 -3.41 12.27 -31.47
C THR A 283 -4.87 11.88 -31.34
N VAL A 284 -5.67 12.70 -30.67
CA VAL A 284 -7.13 12.50 -30.53
C VAL A 284 -7.86 13.76 -31.00
N ASN A 285 -8.84 13.58 -31.89
CA ASN A 285 -9.74 14.68 -32.26
C ASN A 285 -10.68 14.96 -31.10
N LEU A 286 -10.67 16.19 -30.61
CA LEU A 286 -11.61 16.63 -29.59
C LEU A 286 -12.94 17.05 -30.23
N LYS A 287 -13.96 17.29 -29.39
CA LYS A 287 -15.25 17.78 -29.88
C LYS A 287 -15.05 19.12 -30.62
N PRO A 288 -15.70 19.31 -31.79
CA PRO A 288 -15.65 20.58 -32.49
C PRO A 288 -16.14 21.73 -31.61
N VAL A 289 -15.54 22.90 -31.81
CA VAL A 289 -15.82 24.12 -31.06
C VAL A 289 -16.37 25.17 -32.00
N ASP A 290 -17.56 25.71 -31.70
CA ASP A 290 -18.15 26.79 -32.47
C ASP A 290 -17.85 28.16 -31.81
N HIS A 291 -17.34 29.09 -32.61
CA HIS A 291 -17.11 30.48 -32.18
C HIS A 291 -17.28 31.42 -33.38
N ASP A 292 -18.01 32.53 -33.20
CA ASP A 292 -18.28 33.54 -34.23
C ASP A 292 -18.74 32.97 -35.60
N GLY A 293 -19.58 31.93 -35.55
CA GLY A 293 -20.15 31.29 -36.75
C GLY A 293 -19.19 30.38 -37.53
N SER A 294 -17.99 30.15 -37.00
CA SER A 294 -17.03 29.17 -37.53
C SER A 294 -16.88 27.99 -36.58
N THR A 295 -16.61 26.81 -37.14
CA THR A 295 -16.33 25.59 -36.38
C THR A 295 -14.85 25.27 -36.44
N TYR A 296 -14.25 25.05 -35.27
CA TYR A 296 -12.85 24.75 -35.07
C TYR A 296 -12.69 23.31 -34.57
N TYR A 297 -11.59 22.67 -34.95
CA TYR A 297 -11.35 21.25 -34.69
C TYR A 297 -10.11 21.06 -33.84
N PRO A 298 -10.22 21.19 -32.51
CA PRO A 298 -9.09 20.97 -31.61
C PRO A 298 -8.61 19.52 -31.66
N VAL A 299 -7.29 19.33 -31.60
CA VAL A 299 -6.63 18.03 -31.57
C VAL A 299 -5.77 17.94 -30.33
N LEU A 300 -6.02 16.94 -29.47
CA LEU A 300 -5.15 16.57 -28.37
C LEU A 300 -3.91 15.87 -28.92
N LYS A 301 -2.74 16.40 -28.57
CA LYS A 301 -1.42 15.94 -29.05
C LYS A 301 -0.56 15.36 -27.93
N GLN A 302 -0.73 15.84 -26.70
CA GLN A 302 -0.08 15.28 -25.51
C GLN A 302 -1.06 15.28 -24.34
N LEU A 303 -0.93 14.28 -23.48
CA LEU A 303 -1.63 14.15 -22.22
C LEU A 303 -0.70 13.42 -21.26
N SER A 304 -0.54 13.94 -20.05
CA SER A 304 0.13 13.26 -18.96
C SER A 304 -0.67 13.37 -17.67
N VAL A 305 -0.54 12.36 -16.83
CA VAL A 305 -1.07 12.32 -15.48
C VAL A 305 0.02 11.87 -14.52
N GLU A 306 0.26 12.69 -13.50
CA GLU A 306 1.25 12.45 -12.44
C GLU A 306 0.58 12.59 -11.07
N SER A 307 1.02 11.80 -10.09
CA SER A 307 0.65 11.98 -8.68
C SER A 307 1.87 12.45 -7.89
N THR A 308 1.81 13.65 -7.34
CA THR A 308 2.90 14.24 -6.55
C THR A 308 2.35 14.61 -5.17
N GLY A 309 2.78 13.88 -4.14
CA GLY A 309 2.18 14.00 -2.80
C GLY A 309 0.68 13.72 -2.89
N SER A 310 -0.14 14.65 -2.39
CA SER A 310 -1.61 14.51 -2.39
C SER A 310 -2.32 15.07 -3.63
N ILE A 311 -1.58 15.48 -4.65
CA ILE A 311 -2.14 16.11 -5.85
C ILE A 311 -1.95 15.21 -7.06
N LEU A 312 -3.06 14.90 -7.72
CA LEU A 312 -3.08 14.35 -9.07
C LEU A 312 -3.08 15.51 -10.07
N THR A 313 -2.04 15.60 -10.89
CA THR A 313 -1.87 16.63 -11.91
C THR A 313 -2.17 16.03 -13.27
N LEU A 314 -3.05 16.68 -14.03
CA LEU A 314 -3.36 16.31 -15.41
C LEU A 314 -2.95 17.46 -16.32
N GLN A 315 -1.99 17.21 -17.19
CA GLN A 315 -1.52 18.17 -18.18
C GLN A 315 -1.90 17.70 -19.58
N SER A 316 -2.40 18.61 -20.41
CA SER A 316 -2.72 18.32 -21.80
C SER A 316 -2.20 19.42 -22.72
N TYR A 317 -1.81 19.03 -23.93
CA TYR A 317 -1.44 19.93 -25.02
C TYR A 317 -2.34 19.69 -26.23
N THR A 318 -2.96 20.76 -26.73
CA THR A 318 -3.87 20.73 -27.87
C THR A 318 -3.46 21.73 -28.93
N GLU A 319 -3.75 21.40 -30.20
CA GLU A 319 -3.56 22.29 -31.34
C GLU A 319 -4.89 22.51 -32.05
N THR A 320 -5.16 23.75 -32.47
CA THR A 320 -6.35 24.10 -33.25
C THR A 320 -5.97 25.04 -34.39
N GLU A 321 -6.20 24.63 -35.62
CA GLU A 321 -6.05 25.52 -36.77
C GLU A 321 -7.17 26.57 -36.74
N ILE A 322 -6.80 27.85 -36.71
CA ILE A 322 -7.76 28.96 -36.66
C ILE A 322 -8.09 29.41 -38.08
N VAL A 323 -7.05 29.59 -38.88
CA VAL A 323 -7.10 29.83 -40.33
C VAL A 323 -5.84 29.22 -40.93
N ALA A 324 -5.84 29.01 -42.25
CA ALA A 324 -4.70 28.43 -42.94
C ALA A 324 -3.37 29.14 -42.56
N GLY A 325 -2.45 28.38 -41.98
CA GLY A 325 -1.14 28.88 -41.54
C GLY A 325 -1.10 29.57 -40.17
N ILE A 326 -2.20 29.57 -39.40
CA ILE A 326 -2.24 30.07 -38.03
C ILE A 326 -2.86 29.02 -37.11
N THR A 327 -2.07 28.53 -36.15
CA THR A 327 -2.48 27.49 -35.19
C THR A 327 -2.43 28.04 -33.77
N ALA A 328 -3.53 27.85 -33.04
CA ALA A 328 -3.56 28.03 -31.60
C ALA A 328 -3.01 26.78 -30.91
N GLN A 329 -1.97 26.94 -30.13
CA GLN A 329 -1.40 25.90 -29.27
C GLN A 329 -1.82 26.19 -27.84
N CYS A 330 -2.46 25.24 -27.16
CA CYS A 330 -2.93 25.42 -25.78
C CYS A 330 -2.40 24.30 -24.88
N THR A 331 -1.81 24.69 -23.76
CA THR A 331 -1.42 23.81 -22.66
C THR A 331 -2.35 24.08 -21.49
N THR A 332 -3.01 23.04 -20.99
CA THR A 332 -3.90 23.13 -19.82
C THR A 332 -3.39 22.21 -18.73
N THR A 333 -3.37 22.70 -17.49
CA THR A 333 -3.02 21.91 -16.30
C THR A 333 -4.15 21.95 -15.28
N ASN A 334 -4.59 20.78 -14.83
CA ASN A 334 -5.62 20.63 -13.80
C ASN A 334 -5.03 19.88 -12.60
N TRP A 335 -5.52 20.19 -11.39
CA TRP A 335 -5.01 19.59 -10.15
C TRP A 335 -6.16 19.13 -9.25
N TYR A 336 -6.08 17.89 -8.80
CA TYR A 336 -7.13 17.27 -8.00
C TYR A 336 -6.59 16.57 -6.77
N LYS A 337 -7.41 16.50 -5.73
CA LYS A 337 -7.20 15.66 -4.55
C LYS A 337 -8.30 14.61 -4.46
N VAL A 338 -7.96 13.45 -3.93
CA VAL A 338 -8.92 12.41 -3.53
C VAL A 338 -9.13 12.52 -2.03
N GLN A 339 -10.36 12.41 -1.57
CA GLN A 339 -10.69 12.42 -0.15
C GLN A 339 -11.88 11.51 0.17
N LEU A 340 -12.04 11.20 1.44
CA LEU A 340 -13.21 10.49 1.93
C LEU A 340 -14.44 11.41 1.93
N GLY A 341 -15.58 10.85 1.55
CA GLY A 341 -16.87 11.53 1.54
C GLY A 341 -18.01 10.63 1.96
N THR A 342 -19.23 11.13 1.80
CA THR A 342 -20.47 10.42 2.16
C THR A 342 -21.55 10.68 1.12
N SER A 343 -22.44 9.72 0.94
CA SER A 343 -23.62 9.77 0.07
C SER A 343 -24.81 9.08 0.75
N SER A 344 -25.99 9.14 0.13
CA SER A 344 -27.17 8.36 0.55
C SER A 344 -26.94 6.85 0.58
N LYS A 345 -25.91 6.34 -0.11
CA LYS A 345 -25.54 4.93 -0.16
C LYS A 345 -24.49 4.53 0.88
N GLY A 346 -23.91 5.48 1.62
CA GLY A 346 -22.89 5.22 2.64
C GLY A 346 -21.63 6.07 2.47
N GLN A 347 -20.50 5.57 2.96
CA GLN A 347 -19.20 6.21 2.79
C GLN A 347 -18.71 6.02 1.35
N THR A 348 -18.12 7.05 0.75
CA THR A 348 -17.62 7.05 -0.63
C THR A 348 -16.24 7.72 -0.71
N LEU A 349 -15.57 7.63 -1.85
CA LEU A 349 -14.51 8.57 -2.22
C LEU A 349 -15.10 9.74 -3.02
N GLN A 350 -14.43 10.88 -2.91
CA GLN A 350 -14.73 12.10 -3.63
C GLN A 350 -13.44 12.68 -4.19
N PHE A 351 -13.57 13.56 -5.18
CA PHE A 351 -12.46 14.38 -5.64
C PHE A 351 -12.77 15.87 -5.54
N VAL A 352 -11.74 16.67 -5.31
CA VAL A 352 -11.86 18.14 -5.26
C VAL A 352 -10.76 18.78 -6.08
N GLU A 353 -11.05 19.91 -6.72
CA GLU A 353 -10.02 20.73 -7.36
C GLU A 353 -9.08 21.28 -6.28
N ALA A 354 -7.78 21.04 -6.45
CA ALA A 354 -6.76 21.54 -5.53
C ALA A 354 -6.48 23.04 -5.74
N GLN A 355 -6.60 23.50 -6.99
CA GLN A 355 -6.47 24.89 -7.40
C GLN A 355 -7.14 25.09 -8.79
N PRO A 356 -7.46 26.33 -9.19
CA PRO A 356 -7.99 26.62 -10.52
C PRO A 356 -7.07 26.12 -11.62
N ALA A 357 -7.64 25.63 -12.72
CA ALA A 357 -6.86 25.20 -13.88
C ALA A 357 -6.01 26.35 -14.45
N ASP A 358 -4.80 26.02 -14.89
CA ASP A 358 -3.92 26.95 -15.61
C ASP A 358 -3.99 26.69 -17.10
N VAL A 359 -4.03 27.77 -17.89
CA VAL A 359 -4.07 27.71 -19.35
C VAL A 359 -3.05 28.66 -19.93
N GLN A 360 -2.17 28.08 -20.72
CA GLN A 360 -1.19 28.81 -21.51
C GLN A 360 -1.53 28.61 -22.98
N HIS A 361 -1.50 29.68 -23.76
CA HIS A 361 -1.73 29.61 -25.19
C HIS A 361 -0.66 30.36 -25.97
N VAL A 362 -0.27 29.80 -27.11
CA VAL A 362 0.71 30.36 -28.04
C VAL A 362 0.11 30.34 -29.44
N ILE A 363 0.41 31.37 -30.23
CA ILE A 363 0.04 31.43 -31.65
C ILE A 363 1.25 31.01 -32.47
N HIS A 364 1.11 29.93 -33.23
CA HIS A 364 2.07 29.54 -34.25
C HIS A 364 1.64 30.10 -35.61
N GLN A 365 2.59 30.70 -36.33
CA GLN A 365 2.37 31.36 -37.61
C GLN A 365 3.33 30.81 -38.66
N SER A 366 2.77 30.24 -39.72
CA SER A 366 3.53 29.85 -40.90
C SER A 366 3.98 31.06 -41.71
N GLU A 367 5.13 30.93 -42.35
CA GLU A 367 5.69 31.96 -43.24
C GLU A 367 4.66 32.41 -44.28
N GLY A 368 4.48 33.74 -44.41
CA GLY A 368 3.51 34.34 -45.34
C GLY A 368 2.10 34.58 -44.78
N SER A 369 1.77 34.11 -43.58
CA SER A 369 0.48 34.40 -42.92
C SER A 369 0.48 35.79 -42.27
N ILE A 370 -0.69 36.39 -42.00
CA ILE A 370 -0.79 37.70 -41.31
C ILE A 370 -1.63 37.54 -40.03
N ILE A 371 -1.04 37.82 -38.86
CA ILE A 371 -1.78 37.90 -37.60
C ILE A 371 -2.42 39.28 -37.47
N THR A 372 -3.74 39.29 -37.29
CA THR A 372 -4.50 40.51 -37.00
C THR A 372 -4.96 40.51 -35.53
N GLN A 373 -5.38 41.67 -35.01
CA GLN A 373 -5.98 41.75 -33.67
C GLN A 373 -7.23 40.85 -33.54
N LEU A 374 -7.99 40.70 -34.63
CA LEU A 374 -9.14 39.81 -34.68
C LEU A 374 -8.72 38.34 -34.50
N VAL A 375 -7.63 37.91 -35.15
CA VAL A 375 -7.10 36.55 -34.98
C VAL A 375 -6.61 36.30 -33.55
N ILE A 376 -5.96 37.28 -32.92
CA ILE A 376 -5.54 37.18 -31.52
C ILE A 376 -6.75 37.00 -30.59
N ALA A 377 -7.83 37.77 -30.82
CA ALA A 377 -9.06 37.65 -30.04
C ALA A 377 -9.72 36.28 -30.21
N ILE A 378 -9.78 35.75 -31.44
CA ILE A 378 -10.30 34.41 -31.73
C ILE A 378 -9.47 33.34 -31.01
N VAL A 379 -8.13 33.43 -31.05
CA VAL A 379 -7.26 32.46 -30.35
C VAL A 379 -7.55 32.46 -28.85
N ALA A 380 -7.65 33.64 -28.23
CA ALA A 380 -7.94 33.74 -26.80
C ALA A 380 -9.31 33.14 -26.44
N ALA A 381 -10.33 33.39 -27.25
CA ALA A 381 -11.66 32.81 -27.06
C ALA A 381 -11.66 31.28 -27.24
N ILE A 382 -10.98 30.78 -28.28
CA ILE A 382 -10.84 29.35 -28.54
C ILE A 382 -10.06 28.65 -27.42
N ALA A 383 -9.00 29.27 -26.89
CA ALA A 383 -8.27 28.74 -25.74
C ALA A 383 -9.17 28.55 -24.50
N LEU A 384 -10.09 29.50 -24.23
CA LEU A 384 -11.06 29.39 -23.13
C LEU A 384 -12.12 28.30 -23.37
N ILE A 385 -12.56 28.10 -24.61
CA ILE A 385 -13.51 27.02 -24.92
C ILE A 385 -12.81 25.66 -24.85
N ILE A 386 -11.57 25.55 -25.34
CA ILE A 386 -10.74 24.34 -25.22
C ILE A 386 -10.50 24.00 -23.75
N LEU A 387 -10.22 24.99 -22.89
CA LEU A 387 -10.14 24.77 -21.45
C LEU A 387 -11.39 24.05 -20.93
N THR A 388 -12.57 24.48 -21.32
CA THR A 388 -13.83 23.84 -20.89
C THR A 388 -13.90 22.37 -21.32
N VAL A 389 -13.48 22.06 -22.55
CA VAL A 389 -13.46 20.68 -23.08
C VAL A 389 -12.45 19.81 -22.33
N VAL A 390 -11.23 20.32 -22.13
CA VAL A 390 -10.15 19.59 -21.47
C VAL A 390 -10.42 19.43 -19.97
N THR A 391 -10.93 20.45 -19.28
CA THR A 391 -11.31 20.36 -17.86
C THR A 391 -12.45 19.36 -17.67
N ALA A 392 -13.43 19.31 -18.58
CA ALA A 392 -14.44 18.26 -18.56
C ALA A 392 -13.82 16.86 -18.74
N GLY A 393 -12.85 16.72 -19.66
CA GLY A 393 -12.08 15.48 -19.82
C GLY A 393 -11.29 15.11 -18.56
N ALA A 394 -10.65 16.07 -17.90
CA ALA A 394 -9.91 15.87 -16.66
C ALA A 394 -10.84 15.42 -15.52
N ALA A 395 -12.02 16.02 -15.38
CA ALA A 395 -13.03 15.59 -14.41
C ALA A 395 -13.50 14.15 -14.67
N LEU A 396 -13.67 13.75 -15.95
CA LEU A 396 -13.98 12.36 -16.30
C LEU A 396 -12.85 11.40 -15.92
N VAL A 397 -11.58 11.80 -16.09
CA VAL A 397 -10.43 10.97 -15.70
C VAL A 397 -10.40 10.76 -14.18
N VAL A 398 -10.56 11.83 -13.39
CA VAL A 398 -10.54 11.73 -11.93
C VAL A 398 -11.79 11.02 -11.40
N GLY A 399 -12.97 11.29 -11.96
CA GLY A 399 -14.18 10.57 -11.62
C GLY A 399 -14.10 9.08 -12.00
N GLY A 400 -13.48 8.74 -13.13
CA GLY A 400 -13.20 7.38 -13.53
C GLY A 400 -12.22 6.67 -12.59
N LEU A 401 -11.18 7.36 -12.09
CA LEU A 401 -10.33 6.85 -11.01
C LEU A 401 -11.16 6.50 -9.76
N ILE A 402 -12.05 7.39 -9.31
CA ILE A 402 -12.92 7.14 -8.16
C ILE A 402 -13.82 5.93 -8.39
N ILE A 403 -14.46 5.81 -9.56
CA ILE A 403 -15.32 4.67 -9.88
C ILE A 403 -14.52 3.38 -9.99
N GLY A 404 -13.35 3.41 -10.64
CA GLY A 404 -12.44 2.27 -10.69
C GLY A 404 -12.01 1.80 -9.31
N LEU A 405 -11.77 2.74 -8.40
CA LEU A 405 -11.46 2.44 -7.00
C LEU A 405 -12.64 1.86 -6.23
N ILE A 406 -13.87 2.31 -6.46
CA ILE A 406 -15.02 1.91 -5.64
C ILE A 406 -15.71 0.66 -6.19
N LEU A 407 -15.77 0.51 -7.51
CA LEU A 407 -16.54 -0.53 -8.21
C LEU A 407 -15.70 -1.46 -9.08
N GLY A 408 -14.40 -1.18 -9.24
CA GLY A 408 -13.49 -1.94 -10.09
C GLY A 408 -13.34 -1.33 -11.49
N ALA A 409 -12.24 -1.66 -12.17
CA ALA A 409 -11.82 -0.99 -13.41
C ALA A 409 -12.83 -1.16 -14.57
N ASP A 410 -13.53 -2.31 -14.65
CA ASP A 410 -14.51 -2.55 -15.73
C ASP A 410 -15.81 -1.75 -15.57
N MET A 411 -16.02 -1.12 -14.41
CA MET A 411 -17.23 -0.32 -14.11
C MET A 411 -17.07 1.17 -14.45
N ILE A 412 -15.93 1.56 -15.02
CA ILE A 412 -15.65 2.94 -15.43
C ILE A 412 -16.46 3.24 -16.71
N VAL A 413 -17.66 3.82 -16.52
CA VAL A 413 -18.57 4.23 -17.60
C VAL A 413 -19.17 5.62 -17.34
N PRO A 414 -19.59 6.38 -18.38
CA PRO A 414 -19.93 7.80 -18.23
C PRO A 414 -21.07 8.08 -17.25
N ASP A 415 -22.15 7.28 -17.29
CA ASP A 415 -23.32 7.48 -16.43
C ASP A 415 -22.97 7.30 -14.94
N VAL A 416 -22.07 6.38 -14.63
CA VAL A 416 -21.63 6.11 -13.25
C VAL A 416 -20.63 7.16 -12.77
N ILE A 417 -19.80 7.70 -13.67
CA ILE A 417 -18.89 8.81 -13.34
C ILE A 417 -19.67 10.07 -12.98
N GLN A 418 -20.81 10.33 -13.63
CA GLN A 418 -21.68 11.46 -13.31
C GLN A 418 -22.28 11.39 -11.90
N ASP A 419 -22.34 10.20 -11.29
CA ASP A 419 -22.77 10.02 -9.90
C ASP A 419 -21.66 10.35 -8.89
N VAL A 420 -20.40 10.56 -9.30
CA VAL A 420 -19.31 10.93 -8.38
C VAL A 420 -19.52 12.36 -7.85
N ASN A 421 -19.22 12.56 -6.56
CA ASN A 421 -19.45 13.82 -5.83
C ASN A 421 -20.94 14.23 -5.70
N THR A 422 -21.87 13.33 -5.98
CA THR A 422 -23.31 13.54 -5.76
C THR A 422 -23.82 12.69 -4.60
N ASP A 423 -25.08 12.89 -4.20
CA ASP A 423 -25.71 12.05 -3.17
C ASP A 423 -25.99 10.61 -3.64
N THR A 424 -25.80 10.31 -4.94
CA THR A 424 -25.94 8.96 -5.52
C THR A 424 -24.60 8.24 -5.67
N SER A 425 -23.48 8.83 -5.24
CA SER A 425 -22.15 8.23 -5.30
C SER A 425 -22.13 6.81 -4.70
N PRO A 426 -21.49 5.82 -5.38
CA PRO A 426 -21.44 4.45 -4.89
C PRO A 426 -20.71 4.30 -3.55
N SER A 427 -21.09 3.28 -2.76
CA SER A 427 -20.43 2.97 -1.50
C SER A 427 -19.06 2.34 -1.73
N ILE A 428 -18.07 2.70 -0.90
CA ILE A 428 -16.70 2.18 -0.91
C ILE A 428 -16.57 0.73 -0.45
N ASP A 429 -17.64 0.09 0.02
CA ASP A 429 -17.61 -1.25 0.62
C ASP A 429 -16.93 -2.30 -0.29
N LEU A 430 -17.18 -2.24 -1.60
CA LEU A 430 -16.57 -3.17 -2.56
C LEU A 430 -15.05 -2.99 -2.67
N LEU A 431 -14.53 -1.75 -2.54
CA LEU A 431 -13.09 -1.52 -2.45
C LEU A 431 -12.53 -2.22 -1.21
N LEU A 432 -13.17 -2.07 -0.05
CA LEU A 432 -12.67 -2.66 1.19
C LEU A 432 -12.71 -4.19 1.14
N ILE A 433 -13.75 -4.78 0.56
CA ILE A 433 -13.89 -6.23 0.37
C ILE A 433 -12.81 -6.81 -0.56
N ASN A 434 -12.39 -6.05 -1.57
CA ASN A 434 -11.45 -6.56 -2.59
C ASN A 434 -10.00 -6.18 -2.33
N ALA A 435 -9.74 -5.01 -1.76
CA ALA A 435 -8.38 -4.55 -1.47
C ALA A 435 -7.90 -4.95 -0.08
N VAL A 436 -8.73 -4.78 0.95
CA VAL A 436 -8.30 -4.94 2.35
C VAL A 436 -8.66 -6.31 2.91
N ALA A 437 -9.88 -6.79 2.68
CA ALA A 437 -10.35 -8.04 3.25
C ALA A 437 -9.58 -9.32 2.84
N PRO A 438 -8.87 -9.40 1.68
CA PRO A 438 -7.97 -10.53 1.42
C PRO A 438 -6.86 -10.68 2.46
N ILE A 439 -6.55 -9.64 3.25
CA ILE A 439 -5.52 -9.65 4.28
C ILE A 439 -6.20 -9.53 5.65
N LYS A 440 -6.23 -10.62 6.40
CA LYS A 440 -6.81 -10.67 7.74
C LYS A 440 -5.73 -10.73 8.82
N TRP A 441 -5.74 -9.78 9.74
CA TRP A 441 -4.90 -9.83 10.93
C TRP A 441 -5.55 -10.67 12.03
N THR A 442 -4.76 -11.41 12.80
CA THR A 442 -5.28 -12.18 13.93
C THR A 442 -5.90 -11.26 14.98
N ALA A 443 -7.08 -11.66 15.48
CA ALA A 443 -7.91 -10.88 16.42
C ALA A 443 -8.47 -9.56 15.85
N SER A 444 -8.39 -9.34 14.53
CA SER A 444 -9.04 -8.23 13.85
C SER A 444 -10.48 -8.58 13.42
N SER A 445 -11.32 -7.56 13.27
CA SER A 445 -12.67 -7.68 12.71
C SER A 445 -12.73 -6.95 11.36
N ASP A 446 -13.86 -6.35 11.00
CA ASP A 446 -14.01 -5.67 9.72
C ASP A 446 -13.29 -4.33 9.75
N PHE A 447 -12.62 -4.00 8.65
CA PHE A 447 -11.85 -2.77 8.54
C PHE A 447 -12.79 -1.58 8.32
N SER A 448 -12.80 -0.65 9.27
CA SER A 448 -13.55 0.60 9.16
C SER A 448 -12.63 1.70 8.65
N LEU A 449 -12.88 2.19 7.44
CA LEU A 449 -12.11 3.25 6.82
C LEU A 449 -12.45 4.63 7.43
N THR A 450 -11.40 5.40 7.74
CA THR A 450 -11.51 6.75 8.33
C THR A 450 -10.69 7.79 7.57
N TYR A 451 -9.86 7.36 6.62
CA TYR A 451 -8.99 8.22 5.82
C TYR A 451 -8.80 7.65 4.42
N ALA A 452 -8.82 8.52 3.41
CA ALA A 452 -8.41 8.18 2.05
C ALA A 452 -7.79 9.42 1.41
N SER A 453 -6.59 9.28 0.83
CA SER A 453 -5.93 10.35 0.06
C SER A 453 -4.92 9.74 -0.90
N LEU A 454 -4.52 10.51 -1.91
CA LEU A 454 -3.23 10.29 -2.55
C LEU A 454 -2.12 10.83 -1.62
N ASN A 455 -0.99 10.15 -1.57
CA ASN A 455 0.26 10.65 -1.02
C ASN A 455 1.41 9.92 -1.72
N VAL A 456 1.59 10.22 -3.02
CA VAL A 456 2.28 9.37 -4.01
C VAL A 456 1.51 8.08 -4.26
N SER A 457 1.48 7.17 -3.28
CA SER A 457 0.60 6.00 -3.28
C SER A 457 -0.83 6.41 -2.95
N LEU A 458 -1.82 5.62 -3.38
CA LEU A 458 -3.15 5.74 -2.80
C LEU A 458 -3.10 5.17 -1.38
N GLN A 459 -3.44 6.01 -0.41
CA GLN A 459 -3.34 5.70 1.00
C GLN A 459 -4.73 5.65 1.64
N LEU A 460 -5.08 4.49 2.16
CA LEU A 460 -6.29 4.21 2.92
C LEU A 460 -5.92 4.01 4.38
N GLY A 461 -6.58 4.73 5.30
CA GLY A 461 -6.36 4.61 6.74
C GLY A 461 -7.64 4.28 7.47
N GLY A 462 -7.56 3.46 8.50
CA GLY A 462 -8.74 3.01 9.21
C GLY A 462 -8.44 2.27 10.51
N ASN A 463 -9.49 1.63 11.03
CA ASN A 463 -9.43 0.76 12.19
C ASN A 463 -9.70 -0.69 11.75
N PRO A 464 -8.73 -1.60 11.90
CA PRO A 464 -8.90 -3.03 11.59
C PRO A 464 -9.74 -3.79 12.63
N GLY A 465 -10.22 -3.10 13.67
CA GLY A 465 -11.19 -3.63 14.63
C GLY A 465 -10.60 -4.70 15.55
N PHE A 466 -9.36 -4.52 16.00
CA PHE A 466 -8.76 -5.38 17.04
C PHE A 466 -9.53 -5.29 18.35
N SER A 467 -9.93 -6.44 18.88
CA SER A 467 -10.65 -6.62 20.16
C SER A 467 -9.72 -6.70 21.37
#